data_AF-A0A972VGW5-F1
#
_entry.id   AF-A0A972VGW5-F1
#
_cell.length_a   1.000
_cell.length_b   1.000
_cell.length_c   1.000
_cell.angle_alpha   90.00
_cell.angle_beta   90.00
_cell.angle_gamma   90.00
#
_symmetry.space_group_name_H-M   'P 1'
#
loop_
_entity.id
_entity.type
_entity.pdbx_description
1 polymer ?
#
loop_
_entity_poly.entity_id
_entity_poly.type
_entity_poly.pdbx_seq_one_letter_code
_entity_poly.pdbx_strand_id
1 'polypeptide(L)'
;PIDTLLFGPQEPDVSQGRSPDSSANYQWFADPTPGQSNPYEGTIIVASETLVPYGQSWSYNQDNQPLDSSWMTPSYNDNTWPAGPALLYVESSGLPGAKNTPLTLGARTYYFRTQFILDQNLSEITALALSTILDDGAILYLNGQEILRLGMPNSNVGHETLANRSVGNAEIEGPFEFDSSLLIQGTNTLAVEVHQTSSGSSDIVFGLRLDALTQTKDN
;
A
#
# COMPACT_ATOMS: atom_id res chain seq x y z
N PRO A 1 22.67 33.74 22.78
CA PRO A 1 21.84 34.90 22.39
C PRO A 1 20.36 34.48 22.40
N ILE A 2 19.53 35.12 23.21
CA ILE A 2 18.08 34.95 23.16
C ILE A 2 17.60 35.84 22.01
N ASP A 3 16.91 35.28 21.03
CA ASP A 3 16.24 36.06 19.99
C ASP A 3 15.11 36.85 20.65
N THR A 4 15.18 38.18 20.57
CA THR A 4 14.13 39.07 21.06
C THR A 4 13.37 39.59 19.85
N LEU A 5 12.11 39.17 19.69
CA LEU A 5 11.21 39.73 18.69
C LEU A 5 10.44 40.89 19.31
N LEU A 6 10.69 42.11 18.85
CA LEU A 6 9.89 43.28 19.20
C LEU A 6 8.65 43.32 18.30
N PHE A 7 7.48 43.14 18.89
CA PHE A 7 6.22 43.40 18.20
C PHE A 7 5.97 44.91 18.16
N GLY A 8 5.56 45.43 17.00
CA GLY A 8 5.10 46.81 16.85
C GLY A 8 3.73 47.04 17.52
N PRO A 9 3.13 48.23 17.33
CA PRO A 9 1.77 48.51 17.75
C PRO A 9 0.80 47.44 17.23
N GLN A 10 -0.06 46.90 18.10
CA GLN A 10 -1.10 45.95 17.70
C GLN A 10 -2.37 46.70 17.32
N GLU A 11 -2.99 46.32 16.20
CA GLU A 11 -4.33 46.78 15.83
C GLU A 11 -5.38 45.81 16.42
N PRO A 12 -6.48 46.31 17.02
CA PRO A 12 -7.58 45.47 17.46
C PRO A 12 -8.12 44.63 16.31
N ASP A 13 -8.48 43.38 16.58
CA ASP A 13 -9.12 42.45 15.64
C ASP A 13 -8.26 42.07 14.42
N VAL A 14 -6.94 42.23 14.52
CA VAL A 14 -6.01 41.84 13.46
C VAL A 14 -5.01 40.81 14.00
N SER A 15 -5.04 39.60 13.43
CA SER A 15 -4.08 38.54 13.72
C SER A 15 -3.15 38.32 12.51
N GLN A 16 -1.84 38.20 12.73
CA GLN A 16 -0.88 37.86 11.67
C GLN A 16 0.01 36.71 12.11
N GLY A 17 0.30 35.80 11.19
CA GLY A 17 1.21 34.70 11.45
C GLY A 17 1.60 33.96 10.20
N ARG A 18 2.50 32.97 10.35
CA ARG A 18 2.94 32.14 9.23
C ARG A 18 1.82 31.19 8.80
N SER A 19 1.58 31.08 7.50
CA SER A 19 0.63 30.12 6.94
C SER A 19 1.17 29.54 5.62
N PRO A 20 1.40 28.22 5.53
CA PRO A 20 1.29 27.26 6.62
C PRO A 20 2.33 27.46 7.73
N ASP A 21 2.15 26.78 8.86
CA ASP A 21 3.12 26.76 9.96
C ASP A 21 4.54 26.48 9.43
N SER A 22 5.54 27.21 9.94
CA SER A 22 6.95 27.17 9.50
C SER A 22 7.25 27.77 8.11
N SER A 23 6.26 28.24 7.33
CA SER A 23 6.51 28.93 6.07
C SER A 23 7.20 30.29 6.26
N ALA A 24 7.78 30.84 5.20
CA ALA A 24 8.27 32.22 5.17
C ALA A 24 7.14 33.25 4.95
N ASN A 25 5.94 32.78 4.60
CA ASN A 25 4.80 33.60 4.19
C ASN A 25 3.98 34.02 5.42
N TYR A 26 3.86 35.32 5.65
CA TYR A 26 2.98 35.88 6.67
C TYR A 26 1.63 36.21 6.06
N GLN A 27 0.56 35.77 6.70
CA GLN A 27 -0.82 36.06 6.31
C GLN A 27 -1.57 36.71 7.47
N TRP A 28 -2.59 37.49 7.13
CA TRP A 28 -3.53 38.06 8.08
C TRP A 28 -4.71 37.10 8.25
N PHE A 29 -5.16 36.89 9.48
CA PHE A 29 -6.29 36.03 9.81
C PHE A 29 -7.42 36.86 10.39
N ALA A 30 -8.65 36.54 9.98
CA ALA A 30 -9.86 37.16 10.51
C ALA A 30 -10.08 36.85 12.00
N ASP A 31 -9.68 35.66 12.45
CA ASP A 31 -9.81 35.22 13.84
C ASP A 31 -8.42 34.97 14.47
N PRO A 32 -8.15 35.48 15.68
CA PRO A 32 -6.91 35.19 16.39
C PRO A 32 -6.91 33.74 16.91
N THR A 33 -5.75 33.07 16.82
CA THR A 33 -5.53 31.70 17.33
C THR A 33 -4.48 31.62 18.46
N PRO A 34 -4.63 32.31 19.61
CA PRO A 34 -3.63 32.29 20.67
C PRO A 34 -3.38 30.88 21.20
N GLY A 35 -2.14 30.40 21.11
CA GLY A 35 -1.75 29.08 21.61
C GLY A 35 -2.25 27.91 20.76
N GLN A 36 -2.75 28.16 19.55
CA GLN A 36 -3.13 27.16 18.55
C GLN A 36 -2.40 27.42 17.22
N SER A 37 -2.40 26.45 16.31
CA SER A 37 -1.92 26.65 14.94
C SER A 37 -2.76 27.69 14.21
N ASN A 38 -2.14 28.46 13.32
CA ASN A 38 -2.88 29.37 12.45
C ASN A 38 -3.74 28.58 11.46
N PRO A 39 -4.94 29.07 11.10
CA PRO A 39 -5.72 28.44 10.05
C PRO A 39 -4.94 28.52 8.73
N TYR A 40 -4.90 27.41 8.02
CA TYR A 40 -4.33 27.40 6.68
C TYR A 40 -5.37 27.93 5.70
N GLU A 41 -5.11 29.10 5.11
CA GLU A 41 -6.03 29.73 4.15
C GLU A 41 -5.77 29.32 2.69
N GLY A 42 -4.79 28.42 2.47
CA GLY A 42 -4.53 27.86 1.14
C GLY A 42 -5.37 26.62 0.82
N THR A 43 -5.15 26.08 -0.37
CA THR A 43 -5.82 24.87 -0.84
C THR A 43 -5.08 23.64 -0.36
N ILE A 44 -5.79 22.75 0.32
CA ILE A 44 -5.31 21.39 0.57
C ILE A 44 -5.39 20.60 -0.73
N ILE A 45 -4.24 20.16 -1.22
CA ILE A 45 -4.15 19.31 -2.41
C ILE A 45 -4.11 17.86 -1.94
N VAL A 46 -5.13 17.10 -2.32
CA VAL A 46 -5.16 15.66 -2.16
C VAL A 46 -4.79 15.01 -3.49
N ALA A 47 -3.81 14.12 -3.47
CA ALA A 47 -3.39 13.37 -4.65
C ALA A 47 -3.30 11.87 -4.34
N SER A 48 -3.27 11.08 -5.41
CA SER A 48 -3.04 9.64 -5.36
C SER A 48 -1.84 9.32 -6.24
N GLU A 49 -0.81 8.73 -5.64
CA GLU A 49 0.44 8.41 -6.30
C GLU A 49 0.68 6.90 -6.31
N THR A 50 0.93 6.33 -7.48
CA THR A 50 1.14 4.88 -7.60
C THR A 50 2.52 4.49 -7.11
N LEU A 51 2.55 3.70 -6.03
CA LEU A 51 3.76 3.08 -5.48
C LEU A 51 4.06 1.75 -6.15
N VAL A 52 3.01 0.96 -6.44
CA VAL A 52 3.12 -0.33 -7.11
C VAL A 52 2.06 -0.39 -8.21
N PRO A 53 2.43 -0.36 -9.51
CA PRO A 53 1.47 -0.52 -10.59
C PRO A 53 1.08 -1.99 -10.78
N TYR A 54 -0.07 -2.25 -11.44
CA TYR A 54 -0.49 -3.63 -11.76
C TYR A 54 0.55 -4.45 -12.54
N GLY A 55 1.41 -3.79 -13.33
CA GLY A 55 2.47 -4.42 -14.11
C GLY A 55 3.78 -4.63 -13.34
N GLN A 56 3.81 -4.35 -12.04
CA GLN A 56 5.01 -4.53 -11.21
C GLN A 56 5.54 -5.96 -11.33
N SER A 57 6.87 -6.11 -11.35
CA SER A 57 7.51 -7.43 -11.31
C SER A 57 7.49 -8.00 -9.90
N TRP A 58 7.06 -9.24 -9.77
CA TRP A 58 7.02 -9.99 -8.51
C TRP A 58 7.92 -11.23 -8.62
N SER A 59 8.71 -11.47 -7.58
CA SER A 59 9.29 -12.79 -7.32
C SER A 59 8.17 -13.71 -6.84
N TYR A 60 8.15 -14.97 -7.30
CA TYR A 60 7.08 -15.90 -6.96
C TYR A 60 7.57 -17.30 -6.61
N ASN A 61 6.91 -17.96 -5.65
CA ASN A 61 7.10 -19.37 -5.32
C ASN A 61 5.79 -20.14 -5.52
N GLN A 62 5.89 -21.26 -6.23
CA GLN A 62 4.78 -22.13 -6.58
C GLN A 62 5.13 -23.61 -6.30
N ASP A 63 6.07 -23.86 -5.40
CA ASP A 63 6.61 -25.21 -5.13
C ASP A 63 5.67 -26.06 -4.27
N ASN A 64 4.60 -25.46 -3.75
CA ASN A 64 3.63 -26.08 -2.86
C ASN A 64 4.28 -26.72 -1.62
N GLN A 65 5.27 -26.03 -1.05
CA GLN A 65 5.97 -26.41 0.17
C GLN A 65 5.79 -25.35 1.25
N PRO A 66 5.83 -25.71 2.54
CA PRO A 66 5.84 -24.73 3.60
C PRO A 66 7.08 -23.84 3.51
N LEU A 67 6.89 -22.53 3.58
CA LEU A 67 7.98 -21.57 3.72
C LEU A 67 8.30 -21.31 5.20
N ASP A 68 9.52 -20.85 5.44
CA ASP A 68 9.93 -20.33 6.76
C ASP A 68 9.07 -19.11 7.14
N SER A 69 8.75 -18.96 8.42
CA SER A 69 7.88 -17.87 8.90
C SER A 69 8.47 -16.46 8.74
N SER A 70 9.73 -16.33 8.32
CA SER A 70 10.32 -15.03 7.94
C SER A 70 10.07 -14.64 6.48
N TRP A 71 9.43 -15.48 5.65
CA TRP A 71 9.28 -15.24 4.22
C TRP A 71 8.56 -13.94 3.86
N MET A 72 7.80 -13.33 4.77
CA MET A 72 7.09 -12.05 4.57
C MET A 72 7.95 -10.83 4.91
N THR A 73 9.08 -11.03 5.58
CA THR A 73 9.90 -9.95 6.13
C THR A 73 10.81 -9.32 5.07
N PRO A 74 11.28 -8.07 5.27
CA PRO A 74 12.21 -7.42 4.35
C PRO A 74 13.57 -8.13 4.22
N SER A 75 14.03 -8.84 5.26
CA SER A 75 15.32 -9.52 5.26
C SER A 75 15.33 -10.88 4.58
N TYR A 76 14.17 -11.39 4.16
CA TYR A 76 14.10 -12.68 3.48
C TYR A 76 14.73 -12.60 2.08
N ASN A 77 15.55 -13.60 1.76
CA ASN A 77 16.25 -13.71 0.49
C ASN A 77 15.46 -14.61 -0.47
N ASP A 78 14.81 -14.00 -1.46
CA ASP A 78 14.02 -14.65 -2.50
C ASP A 78 14.75 -14.73 -3.86
N ASN A 79 16.08 -14.56 -3.90
CA ASN A 79 16.86 -14.56 -5.15
C ASN A 79 16.79 -15.87 -5.95
N THR A 80 16.32 -16.96 -5.33
CA THR A 80 16.12 -18.24 -6.02
C THR A 80 14.72 -18.36 -6.62
N TRP A 81 13.81 -17.45 -6.31
CA TRP A 81 12.46 -17.44 -6.85
C TRP A 81 12.51 -16.89 -8.27
N PRO A 82 11.79 -17.51 -9.23
CA PRO A 82 11.55 -16.86 -10.52
C PRO A 82 10.80 -15.53 -10.31
N ALA A 83 10.93 -14.62 -11.27
CA ALA A 83 10.27 -13.32 -11.22
C ALA A 83 9.67 -12.95 -12.57
N GLY A 84 8.57 -12.20 -12.53
CA GLY A 84 7.92 -11.68 -13.73
C GLY A 84 6.87 -10.61 -13.44
N PRO A 85 6.52 -9.78 -14.45
CA PRO A 85 5.47 -8.78 -14.31
C PRO A 85 4.11 -9.42 -14.04
N ALA A 86 3.37 -8.87 -13.08
CA ALA A 86 1.96 -9.18 -12.91
C ALA A 86 1.15 -8.68 -14.13
N LEU A 87 0.03 -9.29 -14.53
CA LEU A 87 -0.69 -10.37 -13.86
C LEU A 87 0.03 -11.72 -13.96
N LEU A 88 0.16 -12.40 -12.82
CA LEU A 88 0.64 -13.77 -12.72
C LEU A 88 -0.57 -14.70 -12.72
N TYR A 89 -0.59 -15.71 -13.60
CA TYR A 89 -1.86 -16.38 -13.90
C TYR A 89 -1.74 -17.84 -14.38
N VAL A 90 -2.78 -18.60 -14.09
CA VAL A 90 -3.33 -19.64 -14.96
C VAL A 90 -4.82 -19.34 -15.09
N GLU A 91 -5.24 -18.88 -16.28
CA GLU A 91 -6.63 -18.50 -16.57
C GLU A 91 -6.78 -18.40 -18.09
N SER A 92 -7.83 -19.02 -18.62
CA SER A 92 -8.15 -19.00 -20.05
C SER A 92 -9.00 -17.79 -20.44
N SER A 93 -9.87 -17.35 -19.53
CA SER A 93 -10.77 -16.22 -19.64
C SER A 93 -10.03 -14.88 -19.75
N GLY A 94 -10.79 -13.84 -20.09
CA GLY A 94 -10.30 -12.47 -20.07
C GLY A 94 -10.17 -11.97 -18.64
N LEU A 95 -9.07 -11.27 -18.36
CA LEU A 95 -8.81 -10.62 -17.08
C LEU A 95 -8.75 -9.10 -17.25
N PRO A 96 -9.01 -8.30 -16.21
CA PRO A 96 -8.92 -6.84 -16.26
C PRO A 96 -7.46 -6.34 -16.23
N GLY A 97 -6.61 -6.89 -17.11
CA GLY A 97 -5.21 -6.55 -17.25
C GLY A 97 -4.49 -7.49 -18.22
N ALA A 98 -3.26 -7.13 -18.60
CA ALA A 98 -2.43 -7.97 -19.44
C ALA A 98 -1.98 -9.23 -18.67
N LYS A 99 -2.20 -10.40 -19.26
CA LYS A 99 -1.75 -11.69 -18.74
C LYS A 99 -0.27 -11.86 -19.08
N ASN A 100 0.59 -11.54 -18.12
CA ASN A 100 2.01 -11.30 -18.37
C ASN A 100 2.92 -12.48 -17.98
N THR A 101 2.67 -13.09 -16.83
CA THR A 101 3.52 -14.19 -16.33
C THR A 101 2.69 -15.46 -16.10
N PRO A 102 2.82 -16.48 -16.97
CA PRO A 102 2.13 -17.75 -16.74
C PRO A 102 2.72 -18.48 -15.52
N LEU A 103 1.85 -19.02 -14.68
CA LEU A 103 2.18 -19.87 -13.55
C LEU A 103 1.94 -21.35 -13.91
N THR A 104 2.26 -22.25 -12.97
CA THR A 104 1.98 -23.68 -13.07
C THR A 104 0.99 -24.09 -12.00
N LEU A 105 -0.10 -24.77 -12.40
CA LEU A 105 -1.08 -25.31 -11.44
C LEU A 105 -0.49 -26.44 -10.60
N GLY A 106 -1.09 -26.65 -9.43
CA GLY A 106 -0.79 -27.76 -8.54
C GLY A 106 -0.46 -27.34 -7.11
N ALA A 107 -0.23 -26.05 -6.87
CA ALA A 107 -0.08 -25.53 -5.52
C ALA A 107 -1.42 -25.09 -4.91
N ARG A 108 -1.57 -25.33 -3.60
CA ARG A 108 -2.66 -24.76 -2.79
C ARG A 108 -2.39 -23.31 -2.43
N THR A 109 -1.11 -22.96 -2.26
CA THR A 109 -0.66 -21.61 -1.94
C THR A 109 0.44 -21.19 -2.89
N TYR A 110 0.31 -19.97 -3.41
CA TYR A 110 1.32 -19.29 -4.20
C TYR A 110 1.82 -18.09 -3.42
N TYR A 111 3.13 -17.89 -3.39
CA TYR A 111 3.75 -16.79 -2.66
C TYR A 111 4.32 -15.79 -3.64
N PHE A 112 4.13 -14.50 -3.35
CA PHE A 112 4.60 -13.40 -4.18
C PHE A 112 5.30 -12.37 -3.32
N ARG A 113 6.43 -11.84 -3.80
CA ARG A 113 7.18 -10.76 -3.16
C ARG A 113 7.59 -9.70 -4.16
N THR A 114 7.51 -8.43 -3.75
CA THR A 114 8.12 -7.31 -4.48
C THR A 114 8.63 -6.28 -3.48
N GLN A 115 9.52 -5.43 -3.95
CA GLN A 115 9.90 -4.22 -3.25
C GLN A 115 9.48 -2.99 -4.07
N PHE A 116 9.26 -1.88 -3.37
CA PHE A 116 9.05 -0.57 -3.97
C PHE A 116 9.80 0.48 -3.15
N ILE A 117 10.13 1.60 -3.79
CA ILE A 117 10.78 2.73 -3.14
C ILE A 117 9.73 3.78 -2.83
N LEU A 118 9.75 4.27 -1.59
CA LEU A 118 8.98 5.44 -1.18
C LEU A 118 9.88 6.68 -1.24
N ASP A 119 9.65 7.51 -2.26
CA ASP A 119 10.35 8.78 -2.48
C ASP A 119 9.55 9.99 -1.95
N GLN A 120 8.24 9.80 -1.74
CA GLN A 120 7.35 10.80 -1.16
C GLN A 120 7.72 11.06 0.30
N ASN A 121 7.43 12.27 0.76
CA ASN A 121 7.58 12.62 2.16
C ASN A 121 6.53 11.86 2.98
N LEU A 122 6.99 11.00 3.89
CA LEU A 122 6.12 10.21 4.77
C LEU A 122 5.07 11.07 5.50
N SER A 123 5.40 12.30 5.89
CA SER A 123 4.46 13.17 6.62
C SER A 123 3.29 13.65 5.77
N GLU A 124 3.39 13.53 4.44
CA GLU A 124 2.34 13.91 3.50
C GLU A 124 1.42 12.74 3.17
N ILE A 125 1.79 11.50 3.51
CA ILE A 125 0.99 10.31 3.20
C ILE A 125 -0.04 10.08 4.30
N THR A 126 -1.31 10.22 3.94
CA THR A 126 -2.43 10.08 4.87
C THR A 126 -2.98 8.66 4.93
N ALA A 127 -2.88 7.90 3.85
CA ALA A 127 -3.31 6.52 3.77
C ALA A 127 -2.67 5.80 2.58
N LEU A 128 -2.79 4.48 2.59
CA LEU A 128 -2.53 3.61 1.44
C LEU A 128 -3.86 3.09 0.88
N ALA A 129 -3.95 2.98 -0.45
CA ALA A 129 -5.09 2.44 -1.16
C ALA A 129 -4.64 1.27 -2.05
N LEU A 130 -5.18 0.08 -1.81
CA LEU A 130 -4.74 -1.15 -2.48
C LEU A 130 -5.89 -1.79 -3.26
N SER A 131 -5.62 -2.15 -4.51
CA SER A 131 -6.55 -2.91 -5.34
C SER A 131 -5.90 -4.21 -5.81
N THR A 132 -6.69 -5.29 -5.87
CA THR A 132 -6.22 -6.62 -6.29
C THR A 132 -6.99 -7.14 -7.49
N ILE A 133 -6.39 -8.05 -8.24
CA ILE A 133 -7.06 -8.98 -9.16
C ILE A 133 -6.67 -10.36 -8.67
N LEU A 134 -7.61 -11.07 -8.04
CA LEU A 134 -7.31 -12.19 -7.16
C LEU A 134 -8.22 -13.39 -7.41
N ASP A 135 -7.62 -14.59 -7.36
CA ASP A 135 -8.33 -15.87 -7.33
C ASP A 135 -7.57 -16.88 -6.44
N ASP A 136 -8.08 -17.42 -5.33
CA ASP A 136 -9.39 -17.20 -4.71
C ASP A 136 -9.31 -16.24 -3.50
N GLY A 137 -8.39 -16.52 -2.58
CA GLY A 137 -8.20 -15.78 -1.33
C GLY A 137 -6.73 -15.42 -1.10
N ALA A 138 -6.46 -14.40 -0.29
CA ALA A 138 -5.09 -13.97 -0.03
C ALA A 138 -4.88 -13.34 1.34
N ILE A 139 -3.63 -13.37 1.77
CA ILE A 139 -3.12 -12.58 2.89
C ILE A 139 -1.96 -11.73 2.40
N LEU A 140 -2.04 -10.43 2.66
CA LEU A 140 -1.08 -9.44 2.21
C LEU A 140 -0.33 -8.86 3.41
N TYR A 141 0.97 -8.66 3.22
CA TYR A 141 1.88 -8.15 4.22
C TYR A 141 2.66 -6.95 3.69
N LEU A 142 2.79 -5.93 4.52
CA LEU A 142 3.69 -4.80 4.29
C LEU A 142 4.77 -4.82 5.37
N ASN A 143 6.04 -4.89 4.95
CA ASN A 143 7.21 -4.95 5.83
C ASN A 143 7.09 -6.05 6.91
N GLY A 144 6.49 -7.19 6.55
CA GLY A 144 6.29 -8.35 7.43
C GLY A 144 5.08 -8.28 8.36
N GLN A 145 4.29 -7.21 8.32
CA GLN A 145 3.02 -7.07 9.08
C GLN A 145 1.84 -7.32 8.16
N GLU A 146 0.87 -8.11 8.60
CA GLU A 146 -0.37 -8.37 7.86
C GLU A 146 -1.20 -7.09 7.75
N ILE A 147 -1.62 -6.74 6.53
CA ILE A 147 -2.41 -5.53 6.25
C ILE A 147 -3.80 -5.84 5.69
N LEU A 148 -3.99 -7.01 5.07
CA LEU A 148 -5.25 -7.38 4.44
C LEU A 148 -5.40 -8.89 4.35
N ARG A 149 -6.62 -9.35 4.62
CA ARG A 149 -7.06 -10.74 4.47
C ARG A 149 -8.32 -10.76 3.61
N LEU A 150 -8.23 -11.32 2.40
CA LEU A 150 -9.36 -11.47 1.47
C LEU A 150 -9.73 -12.93 1.35
N GLY A 151 -10.94 -13.30 1.74
CA GLY A 151 -11.42 -14.66 1.53
C GLY A 151 -10.67 -15.76 2.27
N MET A 152 -10.03 -15.47 3.41
CA MET A 152 -9.28 -16.44 4.23
C MET A 152 -9.89 -16.59 5.63
N PRO A 153 -9.73 -17.75 6.31
CA PRO A 153 -10.15 -17.92 7.71
C PRO A 153 -9.45 -16.94 8.63
N ASN A 154 -10.08 -16.51 9.74
CA ASN A 154 -9.43 -15.68 10.78
C ASN A 154 -8.50 -16.47 11.73
N SER A 155 -8.36 -17.78 11.52
CA SER A 155 -7.45 -18.62 12.29
C SER A 155 -6.00 -18.46 11.85
N ASN A 156 -5.10 -19.21 12.49
CA ASN A 156 -3.76 -19.40 11.94
C ASN A 156 -3.87 -20.02 10.55
N VAL A 157 -3.11 -19.48 9.59
CA VAL A 157 -3.08 -19.90 8.19
C VAL A 157 -1.71 -20.49 7.89
N GLY A 158 -1.69 -21.59 7.14
CA GLY A 158 -0.48 -22.15 6.56
C GLY A 158 -0.74 -22.56 5.12
N HIS A 159 0.30 -23.04 4.42
CA HIS A 159 0.24 -23.36 2.98
C HIS A 159 -0.83 -24.39 2.55
N GLU A 160 -1.42 -25.11 3.50
CA GLU A 160 -2.46 -26.12 3.27
C GLU A 160 -3.87 -25.57 3.55
N THR A 161 -3.96 -24.39 4.15
CA THR A 161 -5.24 -23.73 4.46
C THR A 161 -5.89 -23.29 3.16
N LEU A 162 -7.16 -23.63 2.99
CA LEU A 162 -7.95 -23.25 1.83
C LEU A 162 -8.58 -21.87 2.03
N ALA A 163 -8.85 -21.19 0.91
CA ALA A 163 -9.69 -20.00 0.90
C ALA A 163 -11.14 -20.33 1.28
N ASN A 164 -11.78 -19.40 1.99
CA ASN A 164 -13.18 -19.46 2.43
C ASN A 164 -14.16 -18.87 1.40
N ARG A 165 -13.67 -18.40 0.27
CA ARG A 165 -14.47 -17.96 -0.87
C ARG A 165 -13.96 -18.64 -2.13
N SER A 166 -14.83 -18.69 -3.13
CA SER A 166 -14.44 -19.05 -4.49
C SER A 166 -14.66 -17.85 -5.41
N VAL A 167 -13.67 -17.55 -6.23
CA VAL A 167 -13.75 -16.56 -7.32
C VAL A 167 -13.90 -17.35 -8.61
N GLY A 168 -14.78 -16.88 -9.50
CA GLY A 168 -15.03 -17.57 -10.78
C GLY A 168 -14.24 -17.01 -11.96
N ASN A 169 -14.14 -15.68 -12.02
CA ASN A 169 -13.23 -14.97 -12.92
C ASN A 169 -12.74 -13.76 -12.14
N ALA A 170 -11.42 -13.61 -12.02
CA ALA A 170 -10.84 -12.55 -11.22
C ALA A 170 -11.15 -11.17 -11.83
N GLU A 171 -11.74 -10.30 -11.00
CA GLU A 171 -12.02 -8.90 -11.31
C GLU A 171 -11.21 -7.99 -10.37
N ILE A 172 -11.24 -6.67 -10.61
CA ILE A 172 -10.63 -5.72 -9.70
C ILE A 172 -11.45 -5.64 -8.41
N GLU A 173 -10.80 -5.86 -7.27
CA GLU A 173 -11.33 -5.62 -5.92
C GLU A 173 -10.63 -4.45 -5.25
N GLY A 174 -11.35 -3.72 -4.39
CA GLY A 174 -10.88 -2.52 -3.72
C GLY A 174 -11.28 -1.21 -4.44
N PRO A 175 -10.59 -0.09 -4.17
CA PRO A 175 -9.44 0.03 -3.26
C PRO A 175 -9.82 -0.24 -1.80
N PHE A 176 -8.92 -0.92 -1.09
CA PHE A 176 -8.96 -1.07 0.36
C PHE A 176 -8.00 -0.05 0.97
N GLU A 177 -8.52 0.80 1.85
CA GLU A 177 -7.72 1.81 2.54
C GLU A 177 -7.18 1.29 3.87
N PHE A 178 -5.91 1.60 4.14
CA PHE A 178 -5.27 1.29 5.42
C PHE A 178 -4.24 2.37 5.80
N ASP A 179 -3.91 2.37 7.08
CA ASP A 179 -3.00 3.33 7.68
C ASP A 179 -1.58 3.20 7.10
N SER A 180 -0.91 4.35 6.93
CA SER A 180 0.43 4.45 6.34
C SER A 180 1.58 4.19 7.34
N SER A 181 1.30 3.92 8.62
CA SER A 181 2.31 3.77 9.68
C SER A 181 3.32 2.65 9.48
N LEU A 182 3.00 1.66 8.63
CA LEU A 182 3.91 0.58 8.29
C LEU A 182 4.90 0.95 7.19
N LEU A 183 4.69 2.08 6.50
CA LEU A 183 5.66 2.58 5.53
C LEU A 183 6.92 3.09 6.22
N ILE A 184 8.04 2.85 5.56
CA ILE A 184 9.32 3.48 5.88
C ILE A 184 9.82 4.27 4.68
N GLN A 185 10.64 5.30 4.92
CA GLN A 185 11.28 6.04 3.83
C GLN A 185 12.22 5.09 3.08
N GLY A 186 12.23 5.15 1.75
CA GLY A 186 13.04 4.26 0.92
C GLY A 186 12.37 2.90 0.69
N THR A 187 13.14 1.81 0.81
CA THR A 187 12.69 0.49 0.39
C THR A 187 11.64 -0.11 1.33
N ASN A 188 10.48 -0.46 0.77
CA ASN A 188 9.41 -1.22 1.42
C ASN A 188 9.24 -2.57 0.72
N THR A 189 8.80 -3.58 1.47
CA THR A 189 8.53 -4.94 0.96
C THR A 189 7.05 -5.25 1.04
N LEU A 190 6.46 -5.67 -0.08
CA LEU A 190 5.16 -6.36 -0.09
C LEU A 190 5.38 -7.85 -0.26
N ALA A 191 4.62 -8.62 0.51
CA ALA A 191 4.54 -10.06 0.39
C ALA A 191 3.08 -10.49 0.39
N VAL A 192 2.72 -11.46 -0.44
CA VAL A 192 1.35 -11.95 -0.58
C VAL A 192 1.36 -13.47 -0.68
N GLU A 193 0.49 -14.12 0.08
CA GLU A 193 0.14 -15.52 -0.14
C GLU A 193 -1.26 -15.60 -0.73
N VAL A 194 -1.41 -16.31 -1.84
CA VAL A 194 -2.70 -16.55 -2.50
C VAL A 194 -3.05 -18.02 -2.35
N HIS A 195 -4.24 -18.28 -1.84
CA HIS A 195 -4.74 -19.60 -1.51
C HIS A 195 -5.92 -19.97 -2.40
N GLN A 196 -5.92 -21.23 -2.81
CA GLN A 196 -7.02 -21.83 -3.55
C GLN A 196 -8.13 -22.30 -2.61
N THR A 197 -9.35 -22.37 -3.12
CA THR A 197 -10.50 -22.97 -2.40
C THR A 197 -10.47 -24.50 -2.42
N SER A 198 -9.67 -25.12 -3.29
CA SER A 198 -9.50 -26.58 -3.33
C SER A 198 -8.11 -27.01 -3.84
N SER A 199 -7.73 -28.26 -3.55
CA SER A 199 -6.48 -28.86 -4.05
C SER A 199 -6.48 -29.19 -5.55
N GLY A 200 -7.64 -29.08 -6.20
CA GLY A 200 -7.82 -29.35 -7.64
C GLY A 200 -8.21 -28.10 -8.41
N SER A 201 -7.84 -26.91 -7.91
CA SER A 201 -8.15 -25.64 -8.59
C SER A 201 -7.66 -25.64 -10.04
N SER A 202 -8.48 -25.07 -10.92
CA SER A 202 -8.25 -25.00 -12.36
C SER A 202 -7.49 -23.75 -12.80
N ASP A 203 -7.33 -22.79 -11.90
CA ASP A 203 -6.86 -21.44 -12.19
C ASP A 203 -6.12 -20.88 -10.98
N ILE A 204 -5.44 -19.75 -11.19
CA ILE A 204 -4.82 -18.90 -10.18
C ILE A 204 -4.66 -17.53 -10.83
N VAL A 205 -5.00 -16.46 -10.12
CA VAL A 205 -4.77 -15.10 -10.60
C VAL A 205 -4.23 -14.24 -9.47
N PHE A 206 -3.13 -13.54 -9.77
CA PHE A 206 -2.59 -12.53 -8.88
C PHE A 206 -2.16 -11.27 -9.65
N GLY A 207 -2.74 -10.16 -9.25
CA GLY A 207 -2.33 -8.81 -9.59
C GLY A 207 -2.62 -7.85 -8.45
N LEU A 208 -1.80 -6.82 -8.32
CA LEU A 208 -1.92 -5.85 -7.24
C LEU A 208 -1.50 -4.47 -7.71
N ARG A 209 -2.25 -3.45 -7.28
CA ARG A 209 -1.87 -2.05 -7.34
C ARG A 209 -1.90 -1.46 -5.93
N LEU A 210 -0.87 -0.67 -5.61
CA LEU A 210 -0.79 0.12 -4.38
C LEU A 210 -0.59 1.59 -4.75
N ASP A 211 -1.45 2.44 -4.22
CA ASP A 211 -1.32 3.89 -4.30
C ASP A 211 -1.14 4.48 -2.88
N ALA A 212 -0.36 5.55 -2.76
CA ALA A 212 -0.34 6.43 -1.61
C ALA A 212 -1.33 7.56 -1.81
N LEU A 213 -2.16 7.82 -0.80
CA LEU A 213 -2.97 9.03 -0.73
C LEU A 213 -2.15 10.10 -0.02
N THR A 214 -1.90 11.22 -0.69
CA THR A 214 -1.08 12.31 -0.17
C THR A 214 -1.91 13.56 0.08
N GLN A 215 -1.50 14.34 1.07
CA GLN A 215 -2.05 15.63 1.40
C GLN A 215 -0.93 16.66 1.51
N THR A 216 -0.94 17.63 0.61
CA THR A 216 -0.01 18.76 0.61
C THR A 216 -0.75 20.08 0.68
N LYS A 217 -0.03 21.12 1.06
CA LYS A 217 -0.51 22.50 1.06
C LYS A 217 -0.02 23.16 -0.23
N ASP A 218 -0.88 23.88 -0.93
CA ASP A 218 -0.43 24.80 -1.97
C ASP A 218 0.64 25.78 -1.43
N ASN A 219 1.63 26.08 -2.28
CA ASN A 219 2.80 26.89 -1.96
C ASN A 219 2.49 28.39 -2.03
#